data_AF-A0A925F6B0-F1
#
_entry.id   AF-A0A925F6B0-F1
#
_cell.length_a   1.000
_cell.length_b   1.000
_cell.length_c   1.000
_cell.angle_alpha   90.00
_cell.angle_beta   90.00
_cell.angle_gamma   90.00
#
_symmetry.space_group_name_H-M   'P 1'
#
loop_
_entity.id
_entity.type
_entity.pdbx_description
1 polymer ?
#
loop_
_entity_poly.entity_id
_entity_poly.type
_entity_poly.pdbx_seq_one_letter_code
_entity_poly.pdbx_strand_id
1 'polypeptide(L)'
;MERGADPFWRAHLTYLHVGIVLELLFFSVGLGYRHRRGAVRKAVVEQQLAREREQHRREHAEAELAVNQLRQEMTEMQMRALQAQISPHFLFNSLNSLSSLIADEPEKAEEFVDEMSSVYRYLLRSNEGELTTLRAELDFIRSYYHLLKTRYGRGIELDVAVSEARQHDLLPPLTLQLLVENAVKHNVVAAETPLHIRIYTQGPNALLVRNTLQRKLGSRVVSTRKGLLNISEKYRLLNQPAL
;
A
#
# COMPACT_ATOMS: atom_id res chain seq x y z
N MET A 1 -101.57 8.21 55.55
CA MET A 1 -100.45 7.28 55.77
C MET A 1 -100.15 6.60 54.45
N GLU A 2 -98.91 6.74 54.01
CA GLU A 2 -98.36 6.37 52.71
C GLU A 2 -98.36 4.86 52.45
N ARG A 3 -98.62 4.48 51.20
CA ARG A 3 -97.75 3.60 50.40
C ARG A 3 -98.35 3.46 48.99
N GLY A 4 -97.87 4.28 48.07
CA GLY A 4 -98.10 4.09 46.64
C GLY A 4 -97.40 2.81 46.20
N ALA A 5 -98.15 1.85 45.69
CA ALA A 5 -97.59 0.69 45.01
C ALA A 5 -96.94 1.18 43.70
N ASP A 6 -95.61 1.14 43.64
CA ASP A 6 -94.89 1.41 42.39
C ASP A 6 -95.29 0.37 41.33
N PRO A 7 -95.64 0.76 40.10
CA PRO A 7 -96.05 -0.19 39.07
C PRO A 7 -94.91 -1.16 38.73
N PHE A 8 -95.18 -2.47 38.76
CA PHE A 8 -94.20 -3.53 38.48
C PHE A 8 -93.49 -3.43 37.11
N TRP A 9 -94.05 -2.67 36.17
CA TRP A 9 -93.46 -2.37 34.87
C TRP A 9 -92.27 -1.38 34.92
N ARG A 10 -92.14 -0.56 35.98
CA ARG A 10 -91.04 0.41 36.14
C ARG A 10 -89.71 -0.26 36.48
N ALA A 11 -89.73 -1.37 37.20
CA ALA A 11 -88.52 -2.13 37.55
C ALA A 11 -87.84 -2.72 36.30
N HIS A 12 -88.62 -3.16 35.31
CA HIS A 12 -88.05 -3.74 34.08
C HIS A 12 -87.29 -2.70 33.24
N LEU A 13 -87.73 -1.44 33.31
CA LEU A 13 -87.09 -0.32 32.61
C LEU A 13 -85.77 0.09 33.29
N THR A 14 -85.68 0.07 34.62
CA THR A 14 -84.44 0.42 35.34
C THR A 14 -83.33 -0.61 35.12
N TYR A 15 -83.63 -1.90 35.07
CA TYR A 15 -82.63 -2.93 34.71
C TYR A 15 -82.09 -2.77 33.30
N LEU A 16 -82.94 -2.37 32.33
CA LEU A 16 -82.51 -2.10 30.96
C LEU A 16 -81.54 -0.89 30.90
N HIS A 17 -81.86 0.19 31.61
CA HIS A 17 -80.99 1.38 31.69
C HIS A 17 -79.65 1.05 32.38
N VAL A 18 -79.66 0.27 33.46
CA VAL A 18 -78.43 -0.18 34.14
C VAL A 18 -77.59 -1.09 33.23
N GLY A 19 -78.23 -1.97 32.46
CA GLY A 19 -77.55 -2.81 31.47
C GLY A 19 -76.85 -1.99 30.38
N ILE A 20 -77.53 -1.00 29.80
CA ILE A 20 -76.96 -0.11 28.79
C ILE A 20 -75.76 0.69 29.34
N VAL A 21 -75.88 1.22 30.57
CA VAL A 21 -74.77 1.96 31.21
C VAL A 21 -73.56 1.05 31.44
N LEU A 22 -73.77 -0.19 31.89
CA LEU A 22 -72.69 -1.17 32.04
C LEU A 22 -72.04 -1.50 30.69
N GLU A 23 -72.81 -1.73 29.63
CA GLU A 23 -72.26 -1.96 28.29
C GLU A 23 -71.42 -0.77 27.78
N LEU A 24 -71.89 0.46 27.98
CA LEU A 24 -71.14 1.67 27.61
C LEU A 24 -69.86 1.83 28.43
N LEU A 25 -69.88 1.47 29.71
CA LEU A 25 -68.68 1.45 30.57
C LEU A 25 -67.69 0.38 30.08
N PHE A 26 -68.14 -0.85 29.82
CA PHE A 26 -67.27 -1.91 29.27
C PHE A 26 -66.71 -1.54 27.91
N PHE A 27 -67.52 -0.92 27.04
CA PHE A 27 -67.10 -0.45 25.72
C PHE A 27 -66.05 0.67 25.83
N SER A 28 -66.25 1.66 26.71
CA SER A 28 -65.30 2.75 26.92
C SER A 28 -63.97 2.28 27.51
N VAL A 29 -64.00 1.37 28.48
CA VAL A 29 -62.81 0.73 29.05
C VAL A 29 -62.10 -0.12 27.98
N GLY A 30 -62.84 -0.86 27.17
CA GLY A 30 -62.32 -1.64 26.05
C GLY A 30 -61.63 -0.77 25.00
N LEU A 31 -62.22 0.37 24.63
CA LEU A 31 -61.62 1.36 23.73
C LEU A 31 -60.31 1.94 24.31
N GLY A 32 -60.32 2.34 25.59
CA GLY A 32 -59.14 2.86 26.29
C GLY A 32 -58.01 1.83 26.37
N TYR A 33 -58.34 0.56 26.66
CA TYR A 33 -57.38 -0.54 26.70
C TYR A 33 -56.78 -0.82 25.31
N ARG A 34 -57.60 -0.84 24.25
CA ARG A 34 -57.13 -0.99 22.86
C ARG A 34 -56.22 0.15 22.43
N HIS A 35 -56.57 1.40 22.76
CA HIS A 35 -55.76 2.56 22.42
C HIS A 35 -54.40 2.55 23.15
N ARG A 36 -54.39 2.25 24.46
CA ARG A 36 -53.15 2.09 25.23
C ARG A 36 -52.28 0.94 24.71
N ARG A 37 -52.84 -0.23 24.39
CA ARG A 37 -52.08 -1.34 23.77
C ARG A 37 -51.49 -0.96 22.42
N GLY A 38 -52.23 -0.20 21.60
CA GLY A 38 -51.74 0.31 20.32
C GLY A 38 -50.55 1.25 20.49
N ALA A 39 -50.66 2.21 21.42
CA ALA A 39 -49.59 3.15 21.73
C ALA A 39 -48.32 2.47 22.27
N VAL A 40 -48.47 1.52 23.20
CA VAL A 40 -47.33 0.76 23.75
C VAL A 40 -46.64 -0.07 22.67
N ARG A 41 -47.40 -0.74 21.79
CA ARG A 41 -46.82 -1.50 20.66
C ARG A 41 -46.03 -0.61 19.71
N LYS A 42 -46.58 0.56 19.36
CA LYS A 42 -45.87 1.54 18.50
C LYS A 42 -44.57 2.01 19.16
N ALA A 43 -44.63 2.39 20.44
CA ALA A 43 -43.45 2.86 21.18
C ALA A 43 -42.35 1.78 21.28
N VAL A 44 -42.72 0.51 21.49
CA VAL A 44 -41.76 -0.60 21.53
C VAL A 44 -41.10 -0.80 20.16
N VAL A 45 -41.86 -0.78 19.07
CA VAL A 45 -41.31 -0.92 17.70
C VAL A 45 -40.41 0.25 17.33
N GLU A 46 -40.81 1.49 17.66
CA GLU A 46 -39.98 2.68 17.45
C GLU A 46 -38.68 2.61 18.25
N GLN A 47 -38.74 2.13 19.50
CA GLN A 47 -37.55 1.94 20.32
C GLN A 47 -36.62 0.85 19.75
N GLN A 48 -37.17 -0.26 19.24
CA GLN A 48 -36.39 -1.31 18.58
C GLN A 48 -35.70 -0.78 17.32
N LEU A 49 -36.44 -0.08 16.45
CA LEU A 49 -35.91 0.50 15.23
C LEU A 49 -34.83 1.56 15.52
N ALA A 50 -34.99 2.34 16.58
CA ALA A 50 -33.98 3.30 17.02
C ALA A 50 -32.68 2.60 17.45
N ARG A 51 -32.78 1.50 18.20
CA ARG A 51 -31.61 0.69 18.62
C ARG A 51 -30.92 0.05 17.42
N GLU A 52 -31.66 -0.52 16.48
CA GLU A 52 -31.10 -1.10 15.26
C GLU A 52 -30.36 -0.04 14.41
N ARG A 53 -30.96 1.14 14.25
CA ARG A 53 -30.33 2.26 13.54
C ARG A 53 -29.07 2.74 14.23
N GLU A 54 -29.07 2.79 15.56
CA GLU A 54 -27.90 3.17 16.34
C GLU A 54 -26.79 2.13 16.21
N GLN A 55 -27.14 0.85 16.33
CA GLN A 55 -26.19 -0.26 16.15
C GLN A 55 -25.59 -0.23 14.73
N HIS A 56 -26.42 -0.15 13.69
CA HIS A 56 -25.94 -0.10 12.31
C HIS A 56 -25.08 1.15 12.05
N ARG A 57 -25.37 2.28 12.71
CA ARG A 57 -24.53 3.49 12.62
C ARG A 57 -23.18 3.30 13.31
N ARG A 58 -23.15 2.63 14.46
CA ARG A 58 -21.92 2.28 15.17
C ARG A 58 -21.07 1.32 14.34
N GLU A 59 -21.67 0.25 13.82
CA GLU A 59 -21.00 -0.71 12.94
C GLU A 59 -20.42 -0.03 11.69
N HIS A 60 -21.17 0.88 11.05
CA HIS A 60 -20.68 1.63 9.91
C HIS A 60 -19.54 2.60 10.27
N ALA A 61 -19.63 3.27 11.42
CA ALA A 61 -18.58 4.17 11.90
C ALA A 61 -17.30 3.40 12.27
N GLU A 62 -17.43 2.23 12.89
CA GLU A 62 -16.31 1.33 13.21
C GLU A 62 -15.66 0.80 11.94
N ALA A 63 -16.45 0.37 10.95
CA ALA A 63 -15.94 -0.07 9.65
C ALA A 63 -15.20 1.07 8.91
N GLU A 64 -15.73 2.28 8.93
CA GLU A 64 -15.10 3.45 8.31
C GLU A 64 -13.78 3.82 9.01
N LEU A 65 -13.74 3.75 10.34
CA LEU A 65 -12.52 3.95 11.12
C LEU A 65 -11.46 2.89 10.77
N ALA A 66 -11.85 1.62 10.71
CA ALA A 66 -10.95 0.51 10.35
C ALA A 66 -10.39 0.67 8.93
N VAL A 67 -11.23 1.07 7.96
CA VAL A 67 -10.79 1.36 6.59
C VAL A 67 -9.79 2.53 6.57
N ASN A 68 -10.04 3.59 7.32
CA ASN A 68 -9.12 4.74 7.40
C ASN A 68 -7.78 4.37 8.05
N GLN A 69 -7.79 3.56 9.12
CA GLN A 69 -6.58 3.04 9.75
C GLN A 69 -5.75 2.19 8.78
N LEU A 70 -6.40 1.24 8.09
CA LEU A 70 -5.72 0.43 7.07
C LEU A 70 -5.13 1.27 5.95
N ARG A 71 -5.83 2.33 5.51
CA ARG A 71 -5.30 3.27 4.50
C ARG A 71 -4.07 4.02 5.01
N GLN A 72 -4.08 4.46 6.28
CA GLN A 72 -2.92 5.12 6.89
C GLN A 72 -1.73 4.17 7.01
N GLU A 73 -1.94 2.95 7.51
CA GLU A 73 -0.89 1.93 7.61
C GLU A 73 -0.32 1.58 6.23
N MET A 74 -1.16 1.43 5.22
CA MET A 74 -0.73 1.21 3.83
C MET A 74 0.11 2.38 3.31
N THR A 75 -0.30 3.62 3.58
CA THR A 75 0.43 4.81 3.15
C THR A 75 1.79 4.90 3.85
N GLU A 76 1.85 4.62 5.15
CA GLU A 76 3.10 4.57 5.91
C GLU A 76 4.03 3.46 5.39
N MET A 77 3.49 2.27 5.10
CA MET A 77 4.28 1.18 4.52
C MET A 77 4.82 1.55 3.14
N GLN A 78 4.02 2.19 2.30
CA GLN A 78 4.46 2.71 1.00
C GLN A 78 5.56 3.77 1.15
N MET A 79 5.42 4.71 2.09
CA MET A 79 6.47 5.68 2.39
C MET A 79 7.76 5.02 2.88
N ARG A 80 7.66 4.06 3.82
CA ARG A 80 8.84 3.32 4.33
C ARG A 80 9.50 2.50 3.22
N ALA A 81 8.71 1.90 2.32
CA ALA A 81 9.22 1.18 1.16
C ALA A 81 9.94 2.12 0.18
N LEU A 82 9.39 3.32 -0.05
CA LEU A 82 10.01 4.36 -0.86
C LEU A 82 11.32 4.86 -0.23
N GLN A 83 11.33 5.12 1.08
CA GLN A 83 12.53 5.48 1.83
C GLN A 83 13.60 4.37 1.78
N ALA A 84 13.19 3.10 1.82
CA ALA A 84 14.11 1.97 1.75
C ALA A 84 14.75 1.78 0.36
N GLN A 85 14.11 2.25 -0.72
CA GLN A 85 14.71 2.25 -2.06
C GLN A 85 15.85 3.27 -2.19
N ILE A 86 15.83 4.35 -1.41
CA ILE A 86 17.00 5.19 -1.20
C ILE A 86 17.90 4.47 -0.19
N SER A 87 18.83 3.65 -0.68
CA SER A 87 19.83 3.02 0.19
C SER A 87 20.55 4.12 0.99
N PRO A 88 20.32 4.26 2.32
CA PRO A 88 20.92 5.35 3.09
C PRO A 88 22.44 5.24 3.04
N HIS A 89 22.94 4.01 3.01
CA HIS A 89 24.35 3.72 2.81
C HIS A 89 24.87 4.23 1.45
N PHE A 90 24.11 4.09 0.36
CA PHE A 90 24.52 4.68 -0.92
C PHE A 90 24.58 6.21 -0.83
N LEU A 91 23.56 6.86 -0.26
CA LEU A 91 23.53 8.32 -0.07
C LEU A 91 24.76 8.81 0.70
N PHE A 92 25.01 8.25 1.89
CA PHE A 92 26.15 8.66 2.72
C PHE A 92 27.50 8.42 2.03
N ASN A 93 27.64 7.30 1.30
CA ASN A 93 28.87 7.05 0.55
C ASN A 93 29.06 8.05 -0.60
N SER A 94 28.00 8.39 -1.32
CA SER A 94 28.06 9.39 -2.39
C SER A 94 28.44 10.76 -1.85
N LEU A 95 27.89 11.16 -0.70
CA LEU A 95 28.27 12.42 -0.04
C LEU A 95 29.74 12.43 0.42
N ASN A 96 30.27 11.30 0.90
CA ASN A 96 31.69 11.20 1.26
C ASN A 96 32.60 11.31 0.03
N SER A 97 32.26 10.63 -1.08
CA SER A 97 33.00 10.75 -2.34
C SER A 97 32.95 12.18 -2.89
N LEU A 98 31.78 12.83 -2.83
CA LEU A 98 31.65 14.23 -3.21
C LEU A 98 32.52 15.14 -2.34
N SER A 99 32.50 14.96 -1.01
CA SER A 99 33.33 15.73 -0.08
C SER A 99 34.82 15.64 -0.40
N SER A 100 35.33 14.45 -0.77
CA SER A 100 36.72 14.30 -1.24
C SER A 100 36.97 15.01 -2.57
N LEU A 101 36.03 14.95 -3.52
CA LEU A 101 36.19 15.59 -4.82
C LEU A 101 36.19 17.13 -4.72
N ILE A 102 35.40 17.72 -3.81
CA ILE A 102 35.33 19.18 -3.66
C ILE A 102 36.71 19.78 -3.34
N ALA A 103 37.53 19.07 -2.56
CA ALA A 103 38.86 19.52 -2.18
C ALA A 103 39.91 19.25 -3.28
N ASP A 104 39.87 18.07 -3.91
CA ASP A 104 40.95 17.59 -4.78
C ASP A 104 40.68 17.86 -6.27
N GLU A 105 39.43 17.75 -6.72
CA GLU A 105 39.03 17.78 -8.14
C GLU A 105 37.64 18.44 -8.33
N PRO A 106 37.54 19.79 -8.21
CA PRO A 106 36.26 20.50 -8.15
C PRO A 106 35.40 20.35 -9.42
N GLU A 107 36.00 20.26 -10.60
CA GLU A 107 35.26 20.01 -11.85
C GLU A 107 34.57 18.64 -11.84
N LYS A 108 35.25 17.60 -11.32
CA LYS A 108 34.65 16.27 -11.14
C LYS A 108 33.60 16.25 -10.03
N ALA A 109 33.71 17.13 -9.03
CA ALA A 109 32.69 17.26 -8.00
C ALA A 109 31.36 17.78 -8.59
N GLU A 110 31.42 18.72 -9.53
CA GLU A 110 30.24 19.22 -10.23
C GLU A 110 29.58 18.13 -11.08
N GLU A 111 30.35 17.42 -11.90
CA GLU A 111 29.85 16.27 -12.69
C GLU A 111 29.24 15.19 -11.78
N PHE A 112 29.87 14.91 -10.64
CA PHE A 112 29.36 13.94 -9.67
C PHE A 112 28.02 14.35 -9.06
N VAL A 113 27.80 15.64 -8.80
CA VAL A 113 26.51 16.16 -8.30
C VAL A 113 25.42 16.02 -9.36
N ASP A 114 25.73 16.27 -10.62
CA ASP A 114 24.78 16.11 -11.73
C ASP A 114 24.39 14.65 -11.92
N GLU A 115 25.36 13.73 -11.89
CA GLU A 115 25.11 12.29 -11.98
C GLU A 115 24.32 11.78 -10.77
N MET A 116 24.64 12.26 -9.57
CA MET A 116 23.89 11.96 -8.36
C MET A 116 22.43 12.44 -8.50
N SER A 117 22.22 13.67 -8.97
CA SER A 117 20.89 14.22 -9.21
C SER A 117 20.09 13.40 -10.23
N SER A 118 20.73 12.95 -11.31
CA SER A 118 20.12 12.06 -12.31
C SER A 118 19.69 10.72 -11.73
N VAL A 119 20.56 10.09 -10.92
CA VAL A 119 20.24 8.83 -10.22
C VAL A 119 19.04 9.01 -9.29
N TYR A 120 19.02 10.06 -8.47
CA TYR A 120 17.91 10.31 -7.54
C TYR A 120 16.60 10.64 -8.26
N ARG A 121 16.63 11.44 -9.32
CA ARG A 121 15.44 11.71 -10.15
C ARG A 121 14.85 10.42 -10.71
N TYR A 122 15.68 9.50 -11.19
CA TYR A 122 15.21 8.22 -11.69
C TYR A 122 14.65 7.31 -10.59
N LEU A 123 15.31 7.23 -9.43
CA LEU A 123 14.83 6.46 -8.28
C LEU A 123 13.45 6.95 -7.80
N LEU A 124 13.20 8.26 -7.82
CA LEU A 124 11.90 8.81 -7.45
C LEU A 124 10.82 8.53 -8.50
N ARG A 125 11.13 8.67 -9.80
CA ARG A 125 10.17 8.44 -10.90
C ARG A 125 9.87 6.96 -11.14
N SER A 126 10.84 6.08 -10.92
CA SER A 126 10.68 4.63 -11.11
C SER A 126 9.63 4.00 -10.20
N ASN A 127 9.17 4.73 -9.17
CA ASN A 127 8.10 4.29 -8.29
C ASN A 127 6.68 4.57 -8.84
N GLU A 128 6.56 5.31 -9.95
CA GLU A 128 5.27 5.72 -10.53
C GLU A 128 4.77 4.79 -11.65
N GLY A 129 5.65 3.96 -12.24
CA GLY A 129 5.34 3.13 -13.41
C GLY A 129 5.64 1.63 -13.23
N GLU A 130 4.79 0.77 -13.80
CA GLU A 130 4.99 -0.69 -13.77
C GLU A 130 6.16 -1.15 -14.65
N LEU A 131 6.39 -0.45 -15.77
CA LEU A 131 7.41 -0.76 -16.77
C LEU A 131 8.15 0.51 -17.21
N THR A 132 9.41 0.31 -17.61
CA THR A 132 10.27 1.33 -18.22
C THR A 132 10.94 0.77 -19.46
N THR A 133 11.56 1.62 -20.26
CA THR A 133 12.33 1.18 -21.44
C THR A 133 13.74 0.75 -21.06
N LEU A 134 14.31 -0.18 -21.81
CA LEU A 134 15.70 -0.59 -21.67
C LEU A 134 16.66 0.58 -21.84
N ARG A 135 16.35 1.53 -22.73
CA ARG A 135 17.08 2.81 -22.85
C ARG A 135 17.17 3.53 -21.51
N ALA A 136 16.03 3.76 -20.87
CA ALA A 136 15.97 4.50 -19.61
C ALA A 136 16.73 3.77 -18.48
N GLU A 137 16.63 2.44 -18.40
CA GLU A 137 17.43 1.65 -17.46
C GLU A 137 18.93 1.73 -17.77
N LEU A 138 19.34 1.68 -19.03
CA LEU A 138 20.75 1.79 -19.42
C LEU A 138 21.33 3.18 -19.14
N ASP A 139 20.57 4.23 -19.43
CA ASP A 139 20.97 5.62 -19.12
C ASP A 139 21.13 5.80 -17.61
N PHE A 140 20.17 5.30 -16.83
CA PHE A 140 20.28 5.27 -15.37
C PHE A 140 21.51 4.51 -14.89
N ILE A 141 21.81 3.33 -15.47
CA ILE A 141 22.96 2.53 -15.07
C ILE A 141 24.29 3.17 -15.43
N ARG A 142 24.36 3.96 -16.51
CA ARG A 142 25.56 4.75 -16.83
C ARG A 142 25.83 5.79 -15.75
N SER A 143 24.81 6.57 -15.37
CA SER A 143 24.91 7.53 -14.26
C SER A 143 25.28 6.84 -12.95
N TYR A 144 24.60 5.74 -12.61
CA TYR A 144 24.88 4.97 -11.41
C TYR A 144 26.30 4.40 -11.39
N TYR A 145 26.79 3.90 -12.53
CA TYR A 145 28.15 3.42 -12.68
C TYR A 145 29.18 4.55 -12.53
N HIS A 146 28.90 5.76 -13.02
CA HIS A 146 29.79 6.90 -12.81
C HIS A 146 30.03 7.12 -11.31
N LEU A 147 28.97 7.10 -10.50
CA LEU A 147 29.10 7.23 -9.03
C LEU A 147 29.91 6.08 -8.40
N LEU A 148 29.70 4.84 -8.86
CA LEU A 148 30.50 3.70 -8.44
C LEU A 148 31.97 3.82 -8.86
N LYS A 149 32.22 4.34 -10.06
CA LYS A 149 33.55 4.51 -10.64
C LYS A 149 34.37 5.54 -9.85
N THR A 150 33.75 6.64 -9.42
CA THR A 150 34.40 7.60 -8.52
C THR A 150 34.82 6.96 -7.21
N ARG A 151 33.95 6.12 -6.62
CA ARG A 151 34.23 5.45 -5.35
C ARG A 151 35.32 4.38 -5.45
N TYR A 152 35.24 3.52 -6.46
CA TYR A 152 36.09 2.33 -6.58
C TYR A 152 37.28 2.53 -7.52
N GLY A 153 37.33 3.65 -8.23
CA GLY A 153 38.38 3.98 -9.18
C GLY A 153 38.60 2.87 -10.21
N ARG A 154 39.85 2.39 -10.32
CA ARG A 154 40.19 1.28 -11.23
C ARG A 154 39.65 -0.08 -10.80
N GLY A 155 39.02 -0.20 -9.63
CA GLY A 155 38.51 -1.47 -9.11
C GLY A 155 37.19 -1.95 -9.72
N ILE A 156 36.53 -1.14 -10.55
CA ILE A 156 35.28 -1.52 -11.23
C ILE A 156 35.29 -1.10 -12.70
N GLU A 157 34.72 -1.94 -13.55
CA GLU A 157 34.52 -1.69 -14.97
C GLU A 157 33.13 -2.13 -15.43
N LEU A 158 32.54 -1.36 -16.34
CA LEU A 158 31.24 -1.65 -16.95
C LEU A 158 31.38 -1.65 -18.48
N ASP A 159 30.95 -2.75 -19.11
CA ASP A 159 30.78 -2.88 -20.56
C ASP A 159 29.29 -3.02 -20.89
N VAL A 160 28.79 -2.20 -21.82
CA VAL A 160 27.40 -2.21 -22.27
C VAL A 160 27.36 -2.44 -23.77
N ALA A 161 26.99 -3.66 -24.15
CA ALA A 161 26.88 -4.12 -25.54
C ALA A 161 25.43 -4.53 -25.85
N VAL A 162 24.52 -3.56 -25.78
CA VAL A 162 23.09 -3.75 -26.08
C VAL A 162 22.76 -3.19 -27.46
N SER A 163 22.12 -4.00 -28.30
CA SER A 163 21.66 -3.56 -29.63
C SER A 163 20.68 -2.39 -29.55
N GLU A 164 20.85 -1.38 -30.41
CA GLU A 164 19.94 -0.22 -30.49
C GLU A 164 18.49 -0.62 -30.76
N ALA A 165 18.28 -1.68 -31.56
CA ALA A 165 16.95 -2.20 -31.88
C ALA A 165 16.17 -2.63 -30.62
N ARG A 166 16.89 -2.97 -29.54
CA ARG A 166 16.32 -3.46 -28.28
C ARG A 166 16.18 -2.39 -27.20
N GLN A 167 16.61 -1.16 -27.46
CA GLN A 167 16.53 -0.09 -26.47
C GLN A 167 15.09 0.30 -26.09
N HIS A 168 14.09 -0.13 -26.87
CA HIS A 168 12.67 0.09 -26.58
C HIS A 168 12.00 -1.10 -25.88
N ASP A 169 12.72 -2.19 -25.64
CA ASP A 169 12.23 -3.32 -24.86
C ASP A 169 11.79 -2.83 -23.47
N LEU A 170 10.71 -3.40 -22.95
CA LEU A 170 10.17 -3.02 -21.65
C LEU A 170 10.64 -3.98 -20.57
N LEU A 171 10.98 -3.43 -19.41
CA LEU A 171 11.35 -4.17 -18.22
C LEU A 171 10.88 -3.44 -16.96
N PRO A 172 10.74 -4.12 -15.81
CA PRO A 172 10.45 -3.46 -14.56
C PRO A 172 11.59 -2.48 -14.21
N PRO A 173 11.28 -1.31 -13.66
CA PRO A 173 12.31 -0.36 -13.30
C PRO A 173 13.17 -0.89 -12.15
N LEU A 174 14.43 -0.43 -12.13
CA LEU A 174 15.50 -0.80 -11.22
C LEU A 174 15.97 -2.26 -11.34
N THR A 175 15.63 -2.93 -12.45
CA THR A 175 16.06 -4.32 -12.68
C THR A 175 17.57 -4.40 -12.86
N LEU A 176 18.16 -3.57 -13.72
CA LEU A 176 19.60 -3.59 -13.94
C LEU A 176 20.35 -3.11 -12.69
N GLN A 177 19.76 -2.18 -11.94
CA GLN A 177 20.32 -1.65 -10.70
C GLN A 177 20.53 -2.75 -9.67
N LEU A 178 19.49 -3.55 -9.44
CA LEU A 178 19.53 -4.66 -8.50
C LEU A 178 20.59 -5.70 -8.88
N LEU A 179 20.78 -5.96 -10.18
CA LEU A 179 21.79 -6.90 -10.68
C LEU A 179 23.21 -6.35 -10.53
N VAL A 180 23.44 -5.08 -10.87
CA VAL A 180 24.73 -4.40 -10.71
C VAL A 180 25.08 -4.27 -9.23
N GLU A 181 24.14 -3.87 -8.38
CA GLU A 181 24.34 -3.79 -6.93
C GLU A 181 24.67 -5.18 -6.35
N ASN A 182 24.00 -6.24 -6.83
CA ASN A 182 24.30 -7.60 -6.41
C ASN A 182 25.76 -7.99 -6.74
N ALA A 183 26.21 -7.68 -7.97
CA ALA A 183 27.58 -7.92 -8.39
C ALA A 183 28.58 -7.18 -7.49
N VAL A 184 28.38 -5.87 -7.24
CA VAL A 184 29.28 -5.07 -6.39
C VAL A 184 29.27 -5.55 -4.93
N LYS A 185 28.11 -5.93 -4.40
CA LYS A 185 27.94 -6.31 -2.99
C LYS A 185 28.61 -7.64 -2.65
N HIS A 186 28.56 -8.61 -3.56
CA HIS A 186 29.01 -9.98 -3.29
C HIS A 186 30.42 -10.29 -3.81
N ASN A 187 31.03 -9.36 -4.53
CA ASN A 187 32.37 -9.52 -5.07
C ASN A 187 33.37 -8.56 -4.45
N VAL A 188 34.64 -8.93 -4.49
CA VAL A 188 35.76 -8.02 -4.24
C VAL A 188 35.79 -6.98 -5.37
N VAL A 189 36.08 -5.73 -5.00
CA VAL A 189 36.19 -4.60 -5.92
C VAL A 189 37.51 -3.91 -5.56
N ALA A 190 38.57 -4.21 -6.30
CA ALA A 190 39.93 -3.79 -6.00
C ALA A 190 40.69 -3.47 -7.31
N ALA A 191 41.63 -2.52 -7.26
CA ALA A 191 42.33 -2.05 -8.47
C ALA A 191 43.22 -3.14 -9.10
N GLU A 192 43.72 -4.07 -8.29
CA GLU A 192 44.56 -5.20 -8.71
C GLU A 192 43.72 -6.32 -9.35
N THR A 193 42.44 -6.39 -8.98
CA THR A 193 41.48 -7.39 -9.48
C THR A 193 40.13 -6.73 -9.75
N PRO A 194 40.00 -5.95 -10.84
CA PRO A 194 38.78 -5.20 -11.09
C PRO A 194 37.54 -6.09 -11.24
N LEU A 195 36.42 -5.65 -10.69
CA LEU A 195 35.12 -6.25 -10.95
C LEU A 195 34.63 -5.77 -12.33
N HIS A 196 34.59 -6.68 -13.30
CA HIS A 196 34.06 -6.38 -14.63
C HIS A 196 32.61 -6.80 -14.69
N ILE A 197 31.72 -5.86 -14.98
CA ILE A 197 30.29 -6.09 -15.18
C ILE A 197 29.98 -5.87 -16.67
N ARG A 198 29.23 -6.78 -17.27
CA ARG A 198 28.86 -6.74 -18.69
C ARG A 198 27.37 -6.87 -18.86
N ILE A 199 26.76 -5.92 -19.57
CA ILE A 199 25.34 -5.91 -19.93
C ILE A 199 25.24 -6.04 -21.44
N TYR A 200 24.64 -7.11 -21.95
CA TYR A 200 24.64 -7.38 -23.38
C TYR A 200 23.43 -8.18 -23.84
N THR A 201 23.09 -8.03 -25.11
CA THR A 201 22.00 -8.80 -25.75
C THR A 201 22.55 -10.06 -26.39
N GLN A 202 21.88 -11.20 -26.19
CA GLN A 202 22.20 -12.47 -26.86
C GLN A 202 20.98 -12.96 -27.64
N GLY A 203 21.12 -13.02 -28.97
CA GLY A 203 20.01 -13.38 -29.84
C GLY A 203 18.81 -12.41 -29.71
N PRO A 204 17.62 -12.83 -30.18
CA PRO A 204 16.46 -11.96 -30.23
C PRO A 204 15.84 -11.69 -28.85
N ASN A 205 15.94 -12.63 -27.90
CA ASN A 205 15.07 -12.64 -26.73
C ASN A 205 15.78 -12.50 -25.37
N ALA A 206 17.12 -12.45 -25.32
CA ALA A 206 17.83 -12.45 -24.03
C ALA A 206 18.64 -11.17 -23.81
N LEU A 207 18.44 -10.55 -22.64
CA LEU A 207 19.29 -9.50 -22.08
C LEU A 207 20.05 -10.12 -20.90
N LEU A 208 21.38 -10.07 -20.94
CA LEU A 208 22.24 -10.72 -19.96
C LEU A 208 23.05 -9.69 -19.19
N VAL A 209 23.14 -9.90 -17.87
CA VAL A 209 24.07 -9.22 -16.99
C VAL A 209 25.04 -10.25 -16.43
N ARG A 210 26.34 -10.06 -16.65
CA ARG A 210 27.41 -10.96 -16.21
C ARG A 210 28.44 -10.16 -15.43
N ASN A 211 29.02 -10.75 -14.39
CA ASN A 211 30.16 -10.17 -13.69
C ASN A 211 31.30 -11.17 -13.49
N THR A 212 32.53 -10.69 -13.25
CA THR A 212 33.63 -11.54 -12.77
C THR A 212 33.32 -12.04 -11.35
N LEU A 213 33.48 -13.35 -11.13
CA LEU A 213 33.24 -13.96 -9.82
C LEU A 213 34.48 -13.83 -8.94
N GLN A 214 34.38 -13.00 -7.91
CA GLN A 214 35.45 -12.74 -6.95
C GLN A 214 34.86 -12.72 -5.53
N ARG A 215 34.50 -13.87 -4.99
CA ARG A 215 33.77 -13.94 -3.71
C ARG A 215 34.54 -13.26 -2.58
N LYS A 216 33.87 -12.38 -1.84
CA LYS A 216 34.41 -11.74 -0.65
C LYS A 216 34.55 -12.78 0.48
N LEU A 217 35.76 -13.31 0.69
CA LEU A 217 36.08 -14.26 1.76
C LEU A 217 35.77 -13.64 3.13
N GLY A 218 35.06 -14.38 4.00
CA GLY A 218 34.73 -13.93 5.36
C GLY A 218 33.60 -12.89 5.44
N SER A 219 32.91 -12.58 4.34
CA SER A 219 31.74 -11.71 4.35
C SER A 219 30.62 -12.28 5.22
N ARG A 220 30.37 -11.69 6.40
CA ARG A 220 29.15 -11.91 7.22
C ARG A 220 27.86 -11.48 6.51
N VAL A 221 27.93 -10.96 5.28
CA VAL A 221 26.75 -10.65 4.46
C VAL A 221 26.09 -11.95 4.04
N VAL A 222 25.20 -12.46 4.89
CA VAL A 222 24.25 -13.51 4.54
C VAL A 222 23.49 -13.03 3.31
N SER A 223 23.64 -13.74 2.18
CA SER A 223 22.86 -13.43 0.99
C SER A 223 21.40 -13.70 1.31
N THR A 224 20.62 -12.64 1.46
CA THR A 224 19.18 -12.75 1.71
C THR A 224 18.41 -13.17 0.46
N ARG A 225 19.07 -13.26 -0.71
CA ARG A 225 18.49 -13.48 -2.06
C ARG A 225 17.32 -12.56 -2.45
N LYS A 226 16.98 -11.57 -1.60
CA LYS A 226 15.84 -10.67 -1.74
C LYS A 226 15.86 -9.89 -3.07
N GLY A 227 17.03 -9.46 -3.54
CA GLY A 227 17.14 -8.72 -4.80
C GLY A 227 16.67 -9.53 -6.01
N LEU A 228 17.17 -10.76 -6.18
CA LEU A 228 16.78 -11.64 -7.29
C LEU A 228 15.33 -12.12 -7.16
N LEU A 229 14.88 -12.41 -5.92
CA LEU A 229 13.48 -12.76 -5.65
C LEU A 229 12.54 -11.60 -6.01
N ASN A 230 12.90 -10.36 -5.67
CA ASN A 230 12.11 -9.18 -6.03
C ASN A 230 11.99 -9.01 -7.54
N ILE A 231 13.07 -9.23 -8.30
CA ILE A 231 12.99 -9.16 -9.77
C ILE A 231 12.10 -10.29 -10.29
N SER A 232 12.32 -11.53 -9.85
CA SER A 232 11.52 -12.69 -10.27
C SER A 232 10.01 -12.49 -9.99
N GLU A 233 9.66 -12.02 -8.80
CA GLU A 233 8.28 -11.70 -8.44
C GLU A 233 7.69 -10.56 -9.30
N LYS A 234 8.47 -9.51 -9.60
CA LYS A 234 8.03 -8.45 -10.52
C LYS A 234 7.69 -9.01 -11.91
N TYR A 235 8.55 -9.88 -12.47
CA TYR A 235 8.28 -10.52 -13.76
C TYR A 235 7.07 -11.48 -13.69
N ARG A 236 6.90 -12.20 -12.57
CA ARG A 236 5.73 -13.06 -12.33
C ARG A 236 4.43 -12.26 -12.28
N LEU A 237 4.41 -11.11 -11.61
CA LEU A 237 3.25 -10.21 -11.54
C LEU A 237 2.85 -9.65 -12.92
N LEU A 238 3.81 -9.56 -13.85
CA LEU A 238 3.59 -9.12 -15.22
C LEU A 238 3.21 -10.25 -16.19
N ASN A 239 2.91 -11.45 -15.67
CA ASN A 239 2.65 -12.67 -16.47
C ASN A 239 3.77 -13.03 -17.46
N GLN A 240 5.00 -12.64 -17.15
CA GLN A 240 6.18 -13.02 -17.92
C GLN A 240 6.83 -14.27 -17.30
N PRO A 241 7.54 -15.10 -18.09
CA PRO A 241 8.31 -16.20 -17.52
C PRO A 241 9.33 -15.66 -16.51
N ALA A 242 9.38 -16.29 -15.33
CA ALA A 242 10.34 -15.93 -14.29
C ALA A 242 11.78 -16.16 -14.77
N LEU A 243 12.70 -15.29 -14.31
CA LEU A 243 14.15 -15.36 -14.56
C LEU A 243 14.79 -16.68 -14.10
#